data_AF-A0A9D1RWA0-F1
#
_entry.id   AF-A0A9D1RWA0-F1
#
_cell.length_a   1.000
_cell.length_b   1.000
_cell.length_c   1.000
_cell.angle_alpha   90.00
_cell.angle_beta   90.00
_cell.angle_gamma   90.00
#
_symmetry.space_group_name_H-M   'P 1'
#
loop_
_entity.id
_entity.type
_entity.pdbx_description
1 polymer ?
#
loop_
_entity_poly.entity_id
_entity_poly.type
_entity_poly.pdbx_seq_one_letter_code
_entity_poly.pdbx_strand_id
1 'polypeptide(L)'
;MTGLDTIREKMRDYLEAQGISALCAFPMAGRTTEEPVVVVSLRQCDSSSAGFSNYLGQIWEGDSQSWQELYGQRVRLTIGLDLYAAMGSGEEGVRTAFDLLTAVLHKGGPEGLRLQNVSCGETTFDRQERRYRCPAQAVYDAMLYAVRREDGSFLDFEVKGDMKCEPCDQS
;
A
#
# COMPACT_ATOMS: atom_id res chain seq x y z
N MET A 1 9.94 12.35 -6.68
CA MET A 1 8.73 11.75 -6.09
C MET A 1 9.22 10.76 -5.07
N THR A 2 8.79 10.85 -3.82
CA THR A 2 9.33 9.97 -2.77
C THR A 2 8.73 8.57 -2.88
N GLY A 3 9.44 7.53 -2.43
CA GLY A 3 8.94 6.15 -2.42
C GLY A 3 7.65 5.92 -1.60
N LEU A 4 7.23 6.88 -0.75
CA LEU A 4 5.96 6.82 -0.02
C LEU A 4 4.77 7.33 -0.83
N ASP A 5 4.98 8.26 -1.76
CA ASP A 5 3.91 8.77 -2.62
C ASP A 5 3.43 7.70 -3.62
N THR A 6 4.34 6.85 -4.09
CA THR A 6 4.02 5.74 -4.99
C THR A 6 3.21 4.63 -4.32
N ILE A 7 3.20 4.52 -2.98
CA ILE A 7 2.46 3.46 -2.27
C ILE A 7 0.94 3.63 -2.48
N ARG A 8 0.44 4.86 -2.42
CA ARG A 8 -0.97 5.15 -2.66
C ARG A 8 -1.39 4.81 -4.09
N GLU A 9 -0.53 5.14 -5.05
CA GLU A 9 -0.75 4.87 -6.48
C GLU A 9 -0.70 3.38 -6.77
N LYS A 10 0.32 2.66 -6.26
CA LYS A 10 0.41 1.20 -6.38
C LYS A 10 -0.80 0.49 -5.82
N MET A 11 -1.32 0.95 -4.68
CA MET A 11 -2.53 0.39 -4.09
C MET A 11 -3.77 0.68 -4.92
N ARG A 12 -3.94 1.91 -5.43
CA ARG A 12 -5.00 2.23 -6.38
C ARG A 12 -4.95 1.32 -7.61
N ASP A 13 -3.78 1.24 -8.25
CA ASP A 13 -3.59 0.47 -9.48
C ASP A 13 -3.85 -1.02 -9.26
N TYR A 14 -3.44 -1.56 -8.11
CA TYR A 14 -3.79 -2.92 -7.70
C TYR A 14 -5.30 -3.13 -7.59
N LEU A 15 -6.01 -2.23 -6.91
CA LEU A 15 -7.47 -2.33 -6.76
C LEU A 15 -8.19 -2.22 -8.11
N GLU A 16 -7.79 -1.29 -8.97
CA GLU A 16 -8.36 -1.12 -10.31
C GLU A 16 -8.12 -2.37 -11.18
N ALA A 17 -6.93 -2.96 -11.13
CA ALA A 17 -6.62 -4.22 -11.83
C ALA A 17 -7.47 -5.40 -11.33
N GLN A 18 -7.99 -5.34 -10.10
CA GLN A 18 -8.90 -6.33 -9.52
C GLN A 18 -10.37 -5.98 -9.72
N GLY A 19 -10.67 -4.92 -10.48
CA GLY A 19 -12.03 -4.47 -10.77
C GLY A 19 -12.69 -3.66 -9.65
N ILE A 20 -11.93 -3.17 -8.68
CA ILE A 20 -12.42 -2.28 -7.62
C ILE A 20 -12.10 -0.84 -8.01
N SER A 21 -13.14 0.00 -8.15
CA SER A 21 -12.95 1.43 -8.42
C SER A 21 -12.23 2.12 -7.26
N ALA A 22 -11.07 2.73 -7.52
CA ALA A 22 -10.22 3.32 -6.50
C ALA A 22 -9.61 4.68 -6.91
N LEU A 23 -9.32 5.56 -5.94
CA LEU A 23 -8.74 6.90 -6.17
C LEU A 23 -7.74 7.29 -5.07
N CYS A 24 -6.73 8.11 -5.39
CA CYS A 24 -5.72 8.55 -4.41
C CYS A 24 -5.97 9.94 -3.78
N ALA A 25 -7.02 10.68 -4.18
CA ALA A 25 -7.27 12.05 -3.71
C ALA A 25 -8.75 12.33 -3.46
N PHE A 26 -9.01 13.05 -2.36
CA PHE A 26 -10.28 13.71 -2.06
C PHE A 26 -10.09 15.23 -2.23
N PRO A 27 -11.10 16.02 -2.68
CA PRO A 27 -12.49 15.64 -2.93
C PRO A 27 -12.70 14.81 -4.20
N MET A 28 -13.74 13.95 -4.16
CA MET A 28 -14.34 13.32 -5.35
C MET A 28 -15.10 14.36 -6.22
N ALA A 29 -14.60 15.59 -6.31
CA ALA A 29 -15.30 16.69 -6.97
C ALA A 29 -15.55 16.35 -8.45
N GLY A 30 -16.82 16.11 -8.78
CA GLY A 30 -17.30 15.92 -10.15
C GLY A 30 -17.53 14.48 -10.60
N ARG A 31 -17.22 13.45 -9.79
CA ARG A 31 -17.49 12.04 -10.15
C ARG A 31 -18.75 11.51 -9.49
N THR A 32 -19.88 11.65 -10.16
CA THR A 32 -21.16 11.01 -9.80
C THR A 32 -21.15 9.54 -10.25
N THR A 33 -20.35 8.70 -9.60
CA THR A 33 -20.40 7.25 -9.84
C THR A 33 -21.53 6.65 -9.00
N GLU A 34 -22.36 5.81 -9.63
CA GLU A 34 -23.35 5.00 -8.92
C GLU A 34 -22.69 3.81 -8.20
N GLU A 35 -21.57 3.34 -8.74
CA GLU A 35 -20.76 2.27 -8.17
C GLU A 35 -19.98 2.75 -6.93
N PRO A 36 -19.80 1.87 -5.92
CA PRO A 36 -18.95 2.15 -4.77
C PRO A 36 -17.50 2.44 -5.17
N VAL A 37 -16.87 3.40 -4.49
CA VAL A 37 -15.48 3.81 -4.75
C VAL A 37 -14.66 3.74 -3.47
N VAL A 38 -13.42 3.25 -3.58
CA VAL A 38 -12.42 3.23 -2.50
C VAL A 38 -11.49 4.44 -2.64
N VAL A 39 -11.41 5.27 -1.61
CA VAL A 39 -10.44 6.36 -1.52
C VAL A 39 -9.23 5.89 -0.72
N VAL A 40 -8.09 5.83 -1.41
CA VAL A 40 -6.81 5.35 -0.89
C VAL A 40 -6.01 6.51 -0.32
N SER A 41 -5.53 6.34 0.91
CA SER A 41 -4.66 7.30 1.61
C SER A 41 -3.57 6.57 2.38
N LEU A 42 -2.42 7.22 2.60
CA LEU A 42 -1.41 6.76 3.55
C LEU A 42 -1.68 7.48 4.88
N ARG A 43 -2.09 6.75 5.91
CA ARG A 43 -2.45 7.31 7.23
C ARG A 43 -1.28 7.31 8.20
N GLN A 44 -0.46 6.26 8.16
CA GLN A 44 0.66 6.10 9.09
C GLN A 44 1.78 5.30 8.41
N CYS A 45 3.01 5.65 8.75
CA CYS A 45 4.20 4.89 8.40
C CYS A 45 5.06 4.80 9.66
N ASP A 46 4.96 3.68 10.37
CA ASP A 46 5.77 3.41 11.55
C ASP A 46 7.06 2.76 11.11
N SER A 47 8.14 3.39 11.52
CA SER A 47 9.48 3.00 11.17
C SER A 47 10.17 2.59 12.47
N SER A 48 10.45 1.29 12.66
CA SER A 48 11.06 0.78 13.90
C SER A 48 12.49 1.30 14.04
N SER A 49 12.67 2.33 14.88
CA SER A 49 13.91 2.94 15.39
C SER A 49 14.99 3.38 14.38
N ALA A 50 15.34 4.66 14.51
CA ALA A 50 16.40 5.40 13.84
C ALA A 50 17.80 4.77 14.05
N GLY A 51 18.29 4.07 13.02
CA GLY A 51 19.68 3.75 12.86
C GLY A 51 19.98 3.68 11.37
N PHE A 52 20.71 4.67 10.85
CA PHE A 52 21.25 4.56 9.49
C PHE A 52 22.07 3.26 9.44
N SER A 53 21.74 2.34 8.54
CA SER A 53 22.45 1.07 8.25
C SER A 53 21.90 -0.22 8.89
N ASN A 54 20.58 -0.48 8.80
CA ASN A 54 20.13 -1.87 8.88
C ASN A 54 20.47 -2.57 7.56
N TYR A 55 21.63 -3.22 7.51
CA TYR A 55 22.01 -4.12 6.43
C TYR A 55 20.97 -5.25 6.34
N LEU A 56 20.40 -5.41 5.15
CA LEU A 56 19.36 -6.39 4.87
C LEU A 56 19.87 -7.62 4.11
N GLY A 57 21.08 -7.53 3.55
CA GLY A 57 21.67 -8.60 2.72
C GLY A 57 22.39 -8.02 1.51
N GLN A 58 22.73 -8.90 0.57
CA GLN A 58 23.26 -8.53 -0.74
C GLN A 58 22.33 -9.06 -1.83
N ILE A 59 22.21 -8.32 -2.94
CA ILE A 59 21.58 -8.82 -4.16
C ILE A 59 22.60 -8.89 -5.29
N TRP A 60 22.49 -9.91 -6.12
CA TRP A 60 23.23 -9.98 -7.36
C TRP A 60 22.54 -9.09 -8.41
N GLU A 61 23.21 -8.05 -8.88
CA GLU A 61 22.72 -7.23 -10.00
C GLU A 61 23.26 -7.82 -11.31
N GLY A 62 22.37 -8.43 -12.08
CA GLY A 62 22.74 -9.14 -13.32
C GLY A 62 23.35 -8.23 -14.39
N ASP A 63 22.94 -6.97 -14.47
CA ASP A 63 23.40 -6.02 -15.48
C ASP A 63 24.82 -5.50 -15.21
N SER A 64 25.18 -5.28 -13.94
CA SER A 64 26.53 -4.85 -13.55
C SER A 64 27.45 -5.99 -13.13
N GLN A 65 26.92 -7.21 -13.05
CA GLN A 65 27.62 -8.42 -12.59
C GLN A 65 28.31 -8.24 -11.22
N SER A 66 27.68 -7.49 -10.31
CA SER A 66 28.22 -7.22 -8.98
C SER A 66 27.23 -7.50 -7.86
N TRP A 67 27.77 -7.80 -6.68
CA TRP A 67 26.99 -7.90 -5.45
C TRP A 67 26.77 -6.49 -4.88
N GLN A 68 25.51 -6.13 -4.67
CA GLN A 68 25.13 -4.85 -4.08
C GLN A 68 24.59 -5.04 -2.68
N GLU A 69 25.15 -4.28 -1.73
CA GLU A 69 24.67 -4.25 -0.36
C GLU A 69 23.31 -3.55 -0.30
N LEU A 70 22.33 -4.24 0.28
CA LEU A 70 21.02 -3.69 0.57
C LEU A 70 20.96 -3.16 1.99
N TYR A 71 20.57 -1.91 2.11
CA TYR A 71 20.29 -1.27 3.39
C TYR A 71 18.85 -0.83 3.41
N GLY A 72 18.15 -1.06 4.51
CA GLY A 72 16.75 -0.66 4.58
C GLY A 72 16.13 -0.88 5.94
N GLN A 73 14.83 -0.63 5.99
CA GLN A 73 14.09 -0.62 7.21
C GLN A 73 12.75 -1.31 7.01
N ARG A 74 12.42 -2.20 7.95
CA ARG A 74 11.06 -2.73 8.07
C ARG A 74 10.17 -1.60 8.56
N VAL A 75 9.09 -1.37 7.83
CA VAL A 75 8.07 -0.39 8.18
C VAL A 75 6.72 -1.06 8.29
N ARG A 76 5.87 -0.49 9.13
CA ARG A 76 4.45 -0.80 9.19
C ARG A 76 3.68 0.37 8.60
N LEU A 77 2.89 0.09 7.59
CA LEU A 77 2.10 1.07 6.88
C LEU A 77 0.64 0.88 7.23
N THR A 78 -0.04 1.97 7.58
CA THR A 78 -1.50 2.02 7.68
C THR A 78 -2.03 2.75 6.46
N ILE A 79 -2.68 2.00 5.56
CA ILE A 79 -3.31 2.53 4.35
C ILE A 79 -4.80 2.70 4.64
N GLY A 80 -5.31 3.92 4.51
CA GLY A 80 -6.75 4.19 4.54
C GLY A 80 -7.40 3.79 3.22
N LEU A 81 -8.57 3.16 3.31
CA LEU A 81 -9.35 2.61 2.21
C LEU A 81 -10.82 3.03 2.39
N ASP A 82 -11.08 4.33 2.45
CA ASP A 82 -12.43 4.84 2.75
C ASP A 82 -13.41 4.51 1.63
N LEU A 83 -14.48 3.81 1.97
CA LEU A 83 -15.52 3.39 1.03
C LEU A 83 -16.58 4.47 0.92
N TYR A 84 -16.97 4.79 -0.31
CA TYR A 84 -18.08 5.67 -0.61
C TYR A 84 -19.07 4.98 -1.53
N ALA A 85 -20.36 4.96 -1.17
CA ALA A 85 -21.42 4.46 -2.02
C ALA A 85 -22.50 5.52 -2.25
N ALA A 86 -23.16 5.46 -3.41
CA ALA A 86 -24.25 6.34 -3.74
C ALA A 86 -25.45 6.11 -2.80
N MET A 87 -26.31 7.13 -2.66
CA MET A 87 -27.52 7.02 -1.84
C MET A 87 -28.42 5.85 -2.26
N GLY A 88 -28.48 5.52 -3.56
CA GLY A 88 -29.29 4.42 -4.09
C GLY A 88 -28.82 3.02 -3.65
N SER A 89 -27.54 2.86 -3.29
CA SER A 89 -26.95 1.59 -2.86
C SER A 89 -27.21 1.29 -1.37
N GLY A 90 -27.53 2.32 -0.59
CA GLY A 90 -27.70 2.18 0.86
C GLY A 90 -26.42 1.77 1.60
N GLU A 91 -26.57 1.43 2.88
CA GLU A 91 -25.50 0.83 3.70
C GLU A 91 -25.11 -0.56 3.18
N GLU A 92 -26.04 -1.28 2.55
CA GLU A 92 -25.79 -2.60 1.96
C GLU A 92 -24.74 -2.52 0.85
N GLY A 93 -24.83 -1.53 -0.04
CA GLY A 93 -23.82 -1.30 -1.07
C GLY A 93 -22.42 -1.04 -0.52
N VAL A 94 -22.32 -0.36 0.64
CA VAL A 94 -21.05 -0.17 1.33
C VAL A 94 -20.53 -1.48 1.91
N ARG A 95 -21.40 -2.30 2.51
CA ARG A 95 -21.02 -3.60 3.07
C ARG A 95 -20.54 -4.56 1.98
N THR A 96 -21.27 -4.68 0.88
CA THR A 96 -20.85 -5.49 -0.27
C THR A 96 -19.52 -5.02 -0.83
N ALA A 97 -19.29 -3.71 -0.94
CA ALA A 97 -18.01 -3.17 -1.39
C ALA A 97 -16.86 -3.50 -0.42
N PHE A 98 -17.11 -3.45 0.89
CA PHE A 98 -16.13 -3.85 1.90
C PHE A 98 -15.80 -5.35 1.84
N ASP A 99 -16.79 -6.21 1.63
CA ASP A 99 -16.61 -7.65 1.50
C ASP A 99 -15.76 -7.98 0.26
N LEU A 100 -16.04 -7.35 -0.88
CA LEU A 100 -15.25 -7.48 -2.10
C LEU A 100 -13.80 -6.99 -1.92
N LEU A 101 -13.65 -5.82 -1.30
CA LEU A 101 -12.33 -5.26 -0.98
C LEU A 101 -11.53 -6.23 -0.11
N THR A 102 -12.11 -6.72 0.98
CA THR A 102 -11.47 -7.67 1.89
C THR A 102 -11.07 -8.95 1.16
N ALA A 103 -11.95 -9.50 0.31
CA ALA A 103 -11.65 -10.68 -0.48
C ALA A 103 -10.46 -10.47 -1.45
N VAL A 104 -10.35 -9.30 -2.07
CA VAL A 104 -9.23 -8.94 -2.95
C VAL A 104 -7.93 -8.79 -2.16
N LEU A 105 -7.96 -8.12 -1.01
CA LEU A 105 -6.77 -7.91 -0.17
C LEU A 105 -6.25 -9.22 0.46
N HIS A 106 -7.12 -10.20 0.72
CA HIS A 106 -6.69 -11.51 1.23
C HIS A 106 -6.12 -12.43 0.15
N LYS A 107 -6.46 -12.21 -1.12
CA LYS A 107 -5.86 -12.96 -2.25
C LYS A 107 -4.43 -12.50 -2.55
N GLY A 108 -4.12 -11.25 -2.23
CA GLY A 108 -2.81 -10.65 -2.48
C GLY A 108 -2.83 -9.15 -2.20
N GLY A 109 -1.76 -8.47 -2.59
CA GLY A 109 -1.66 -7.03 -2.46
C GLY A 109 -0.68 -6.45 -3.47
N PRO A 110 -0.48 -5.13 -3.45
CA PRO A 110 0.58 -4.51 -4.22
C PRO A 110 1.92 -5.16 -3.89
N GLU A 111 2.78 -5.27 -4.90
CA GLU A 111 4.08 -5.89 -4.74
C GLU A 111 4.85 -5.22 -3.59
N GLY A 112 5.37 -6.08 -2.72
CA GLY A 112 6.13 -5.68 -1.54
C GLY A 112 5.34 -5.22 -0.33
N LEU A 113 4.02 -5.32 -0.36
CA LEU A 113 3.17 -5.12 0.81
C LEU A 113 2.62 -6.45 1.30
N ARG A 114 2.88 -6.78 2.57
CA ARG A 114 2.31 -7.96 3.21
C ARG A 114 1.17 -7.55 4.14
N LEU A 115 -0.06 -7.91 3.77
CA LEU A 115 -1.26 -7.60 4.57
C LEU A 115 -1.16 -8.28 5.94
N GLN A 116 -1.39 -7.49 7.00
CA GLN A 116 -1.47 -7.95 8.38
C GLN A 116 -2.90 -7.92 8.89
N ASN A 117 -3.64 -6.85 8.57
CA ASN A 117 -5.01 -6.67 9.04
C ASN A 117 -5.80 -5.77 8.09
N VAL A 118 -7.11 -5.95 8.04
CA VAL A 118 -8.07 -5.04 7.42
C VAL A 118 -9.21 -4.79 8.40
N SER A 119 -9.65 -3.54 8.51
CA SER A 119 -10.69 -3.13 9.45
C SER A 119 -11.55 -2.02 8.86
N CYS A 120 -12.84 -2.03 9.17
CA CYS A 120 -13.78 -0.95 8.87
C CYS A 120 -14.34 -0.33 10.15
N GLY A 121 -14.71 0.95 10.06
CA GLY A 121 -15.48 1.66 11.06
C GLY A 121 -16.98 1.61 10.78
N GLU A 122 -17.72 2.51 11.41
CA GLU A 122 -19.16 2.64 11.22
C GLU A 122 -19.49 3.31 9.87
N THR A 123 -20.50 2.79 9.18
CA THR A 123 -21.04 3.42 7.98
C THR A 123 -21.91 4.61 8.39
N THR A 124 -21.62 5.77 7.81
CA THR A 124 -22.36 7.01 8.08
C THR A 124 -22.83 7.63 6.78
N PHE A 125 -23.93 8.37 6.82
CA PHE A 125 -24.40 9.12 5.66
C PHE A 125 -23.85 10.55 5.68
N ASP A 126 -23.01 10.88 4.72
CA ASP A 126 -22.51 12.24 4.50
C ASP A 126 -23.57 13.06 3.76
N ARG A 127 -24.14 14.04 4.46
CA ARG A 127 -25.19 14.92 3.90
C ARG A 127 -24.67 15.91 2.87
N GLN A 128 -23.40 16.31 2.94
CA GLN A 128 -22.80 17.25 2.00
C GLN A 128 -22.55 16.55 0.66
N GLU A 129 -21.97 15.35 0.71
CA GLU A 129 -21.65 14.56 -0.49
C GLU A 129 -22.83 13.69 -0.96
N ARG A 130 -23.90 13.60 -0.16
CA ARG A 130 -25.10 12.76 -0.37
C ARG A 130 -24.76 11.29 -0.62
N ARG A 131 -23.84 10.76 0.18
CA ARG A 131 -23.29 9.40 0.02
C ARG A 131 -23.13 8.70 1.36
N TYR A 132 -23.18 7.39 1.34
CA TYR A 132 -22.73 6.59 2.47
C TYR A 132 -21.21 6.51 2.46
N ARG A 133 -20.59 6.67 3.62
CA ARG A 133 -19.16 6.55 3.85
C ARG A 133 -18.91 5.51 4.93
N CYS A 134 -18.05 4.54 4.66
CA CYS A 134 -17.48 3.68 5.68
C CYS A 134 -15.97 3.87 5.70
N PRO A 135 -15.40 4.40 6.80
CA PRO A 135 -13.97 4.49 6.92
C PRO A 135 -13.39 3.08 7.02
N ALA A 136 -12.41 2.75 6.20
CA ALA A 136 -11.69 1.49 6.35
C ALA A 136 -10.19 1.72 6.24
N GLN A 137 -9.43 0.73 6.69
CA GLN A 137 -7.98 0.72 6.60
C GLN A 137 -7.43 -0.68 6.58
N ALA A 138 -6.24 -0.81 6.01
CA ALA A 138 -5.44 -2.01 6.04
C ALA A 138 -4.04 -1.69 6.56
N VAL A 139 -3.52 -2.61 7.37
CA VAL A 139 -2.17 -2.56 7.93
C VAL A 139 -1.30 -3.52 7.14
N TYR A 140 -0.17 -3.01 6.65
CA TYR A 140 0.81 -3.77 5.90
C TYR A 140 2.16 -3.72 6.59
N ASP A 141 2.88 -4.82 6.55
CA ASP A 141 4.32 -4.80 6.76
C ASP A 141 5.01 -4.68 5.39
N ALA A 142 6.05 -3.85 5.31
CA ALA A 142 6.83 -3.62 4.10
C ALA A 142 8.32 -3.43 4.45
N MET A 143 9.18 -3.61 3.46
CA MET A 143 10.60 -3.25 3.56
C MET A 143 10.87 -2.05 2.66
N LEU A 144 11.32 -0.94 3.24
CA LEU A 144 11.86 0.20 2.49
C LEU A 144 13.37 0.04 2.42
N TYR A 145 13.98 -0.05 1.25
CA TYR A 145 15.43 -0.15 1.12
C TYR A 145 15.99 0.88 0.15
N ALA A 146 17.24 1.25 0.39
CA ALA A 146 18.10 2.00 -0.50
C ALA A 146 19.27 1.10 -0.91
N VAL A 147 19.55 1.09 -2.22
CA VAL A 147 20.71 0.40 -2.77
C VAL A 147 21.89 1.35 -2.68
N ARG A 148 22.99 0.92 -2.05
CA ARG A 148 24.25 1.67 -2.04
C ARG A 148 25.01 1.33 -3.32
N ARG A 149 25.23 2.34 -4.17
CA ARG A 149 26.07 2.19 -5.38
C ARG A 149 27.55 2.24 -5.01
N GLU A 150 28.41 1.74 -5.90
CA GLU A 150 29.87 1.73 -5.72
C GLU A 150 30.46 3.14 -5.52
N ASP A 151 29.80 4.18 -6.03
CA ASP A 151 30.18 5.60 -5.85
C ASP A 151 29.75 6.19 -4.50
N GLY A 152 29.12 5.38 -3.63
CA GLY A 152 28.62 5.79 -2.33
C GLY A 152 27.29 6.56 -2.36
N SER A 153 26.66 6.71 -3.54
CA SER A 153 25.33 7.28 -3.67
C SER A 153 24.22 6.26 -3.37
N PHE A 154 23.04 6.76 -2.97
CA PHE A 154 21.88 5.94 -2.64
C PHE A 154 20.79 6.11 -3.72
N LEU A 155 20.17 5.01 -4.14
CA LEU A 155 18.90 5.03 -4.90
C LEU A 155 17.73 5.37 -3.97
N ASP A 156 16.72 6.07 -4.51
CA ASP A 156 15.47 6.42 -3.81
C ASP A 156 14.71 5.13 -3.39
N PHE A 157 13.89 5.24 -2.34
CA PHE A 157 13.36 4.08 -1.60
C PHE A 157 12.47 3.17 -2.47
N GLU A 158 12.74 1.87 -2.45
CA GLU A 158 11.91 0.84 -3.09
C GLU A 158 11.22 -0.05 -2.06
N VAL A 159 9.99 -0.49 -2.37
CA VAL A 159 9.17 -1.36 -1.52
C VAL A 159 9.28 -2.80 -2.04
N LYS A 160 9.88 -3.71 -1.26
CA LYS A 160 9.90 -5.17 -1.56
C LYS A 160 9.22 -6.01 -0.50
N GLY A 161 8.80 -7.20 -0.95
CA GLY A 161 8.25 -8.26 -0.09
C GLY A 161 9.36 -9.01 0.60
N ASP A 162 9.00 -10.08 1.32
CA ASP A 162 9.99 -10.95 1.96
C ASP A 162 11.07 -11.40 0.96
N MET A 163 12.30 -11.00 1.25
CA MET A 163 13.47 -11.35 0.44
C MET A 163 13.94 -12.73 0.90
N LYS A 164 14.00 -13.68 -0.03
CA LYS A 164 14.79 -14.90 0.22
C LYS A 164 16.27 -14.48 0.19
N CYS A 165 16.87 -14.38 1.38
CA CYS A 165 18.32 -14.45 1.48
C CYS A 165 18.72 -15.88 1.13
N GLU A 166 19.37 -16.08 -0.01
CA GLU A 166 20.15 -17.31 -0.20
C GLU A 166 21.33 -17.28 0.78
N PRO A 167 21.60 -18.37 1.51
CA PRO A 167 22.74 -18.41 2.40
C PRO A 167 24.02 -18.27 1.57
N CYS A 168 24.89 -17.33 1.94
CA CYS A 168 26.27 -17.32 1.45
C CYS A 168 26.91 -18.67 1.78
N ASP A 169 27.22 -19.46 0.74
CA ASP A 169 28.21 -20.52 0.83
C ASP A 169 29.53 -19.86 1.23
N GLN A 170 29.91 -20.01 2.50
CA GLN A 170 31.22 -19.59 2.99
C GLN A 170 32.24 -20.61 2.47
N SER A 171 32.99 -20.23 1.44
CA SER A 171 34.24 -20.89 1.05
C SER A 171 35.44 -20.24 1.73
#